data_AF-A0A1H3P5L4-F1
#
_entry.id   AF-A0A1H3P5L4-F1
#
_cell.length_a   1.000
_cell.length_b   1.000
_cell.length_c   1.000
_cell.angle_alpha   90.00
_cell.angle_beta   90.00
_cell.angle_gamma   90.00
#
_symmetry.space_group_name_H-M   'P 1'
#
loop_
_entity.id
_entity.type
_entity.pdbx_description
1 polymer ?
#
loop_
_entity_poly.entity_id
_entity_poly.type
_entity_poly.pdbx_seq_one_letter_code
_entity_poly.pdbx_strand_id
1 'polypeptide(L)'
;MADSSRIAEILEASGWTLIGADAGIDTLSVDLTPSEGPDAVADLHMNIGAARARMREAEEAGTLTQVQRDEVREGLRELFANYVQGAQVRVPAEVHVVRAVTRGEN
;
A
#
# COMPACT_ATOMS: atom_id res chain seq x y z
N MET A 1 -9.94 10.63 -4.45
CA MET A 1 -9.25 10.96 -3.20
C MET A 1 -10.19 10.62 -2.05
N ALA A 2 -9.72 9.93 -1.01
CA ALA A 2 -10.53 9.74 0.18
C ALA A 2 -10.59 11.08 0.91
N ASP A 3 -11.75 11.71 0.88
CA ASP A 3 -11.99 12.98 1.58
C ASP A 3 -11.91 12.72 3.09
N SER A 4 -11.17 13.54 3.84
CA SER A 4 -11.08 13.45 5.30
C SER A 4 -12.47 13.44 5.96
N SER A 5 -13.44 14.11 5.32
CA SER A 5 -14.86 14.08 5.70
C SER A 5 -15.45 12.67 5.67
N ARG A 6 -15.13 11.90 4.63
CA ARG A 6 -15.60 10.52 4.48
C ARG A 6 -14.96 9.58 5.51
N ILE A 7 -13.70 9.82 5.84
CA ILE A 7 -12.99 9.05 6.88
C ILE A 7 -13.62 9.32 8.24
N ALA A 8 -13.92 10.59 8.55
CA ALA A 8 -14.60 10.96 9.78
C ALA A 8 -15.97 10.30 9.90
N GLU A 9 -16.79 10.34 8.85
CA GLU A 9 -18.11 9.68 8.83
C GLU A 9 -18.02 8.19 9.15
N ILE A 10 -17.06 7.47 8.56
CA ILE A 10 -16.90 6.02 8.76
C ILE A 10 -16.48 5.73 10.22
N LEU A 11 -15.58 6.55 10.77
CA LEU A 11 -15.09 6.37 12.14
C LEU A 11 -16.18 6.67 13.17
N GLU A 12 -16.91 7.76 12.99
CA GLU A 12 -18.05 8.11 13.84
C GLU A 12 -19.16 7.05 13.77
N ALA A 13 -19.49 6.57 12.57
CA ALA A 13 -20.46 5.49 12.37
C ALA A 13 -20.04 4.16 13.02
N SER A 14 -18.73 3.95 13.21
CA SER A 14 -18.18 2.78 13.89
C SER A 14 -17.93 3.00 15.39
N GLY A 15 -18.44 4.10 15.96
CA GLY A 15 -18.40 4.38 17.39
C GLY A 15 -17.09 4.99 17.88
N TRP A 16 -16.27 5.52 16.97
CA TRP A 16 -15.05 6.26 17.31
C TRP A 16 -15.32 7.76 17.36
N THR A 17 -14.68 8.44 18.32
CA THR A 17 -14.71 9.89 18.44
C THR A 17 -13.32 10.43 18.10
N LEU A 18 -13.24 11.32 17.12
CA LEU A 18 -12.00 11.96 16.71
C LEU A 18 -11.49 12.96 17.76
N ILE A 19 -10.17 13.07 17.91
CA ILE A 19 -9.51 13.96 18.89
C ILE A 19 -8.47 14.85 18.20
N GLY A 20 -8.62 16.16 18.34
CA GLY A 20 -7.61 17.15 17.90
C GLY A 20 -8.23 18.35 17.18
N ALA A 21 -7.38 19.30 16.77
CA ALA A 21 -7.77 20.33 15.80
C ALA A 21 -8.02 19.68 14.43
N ASP A 22 -8.85 20.30 13.60
CA ASP A 22 -9.19 19.83 12.24
C ASP A 22 -9.62 18.35 12.19
N ALA A 23 -10.54 17.96 13.08
CA ALA A 23 -11.09 16.61 13.20
C ALA A 23 -10.06 15.50 13.51
N GLY A 24 -8.85 15.84 13.99
CA GLY A 24 -7.87 14.83 14.41
C GLY A 24 -7.34 13.94 13.27
N ILE A 25 -7.45 14.39 12.02
CA ILE A 25 -6.95 13.70 10.83
C ILE A 25 -5.79 14.50 10.23
N ASP A 26 -4.58 13.97 10.35
CA ASP A 26 -3.39 14.51 9.70
C ASP A 26 -3.20 13.82 8.35
N THR A 27 -2.96 14.55 7.25
CA THR A 27 -2.64 13.96 5.93
C THR A 27 -1.16 14.14 5.63
N LEU A 28 -0.46 13.03 5.39
CA LEU A 28 0.96 13.00 5.09
C LEU A 28 1.18 12.52 3.67
N SER A 29 1.90 13.30 2.86
CA SER A 29 2.42 12.84 1.58
C SER A 29 3.71 12.05 1.81
N VAL A 30 3.72 10.79 1.40
CA VAL A 30 4.87 9.88 1.56
C VAL A 30 5.08 9.08 0.28
N ASP A 31 6.26 8.51 0.12
CA ASP A 31 6.52 7.51 -0.91
C ASP A 31 6.44 6.10 -0.31
N LEU A 32 5.59 5.24 -0.89
CA LEU A 32 5.37 3.87 -0.38
C LEU A 32 6.48 2.88 -0.76
N THR A 33 7.43 3.29 -1.59
CA THR A 33 8.49 2.43 -2.09
C THR A 33 9.79 2.61 -1.30
N PRO A 34 10.53 1.51 -1.04
CA PRO A 34 11.87 1.62 -0.51
C PRO A 34 12.76 2.45 -1.46
N SER A 35 13.87 2.96 -0.92
CA SER A 35 14.82 3.83 -1.62
C SER A 35 15.71 3.06 -2.60
N GLU A 36 15.08 2.27 -3.48
CA GLU A 36 15.72 1.36 -4.43
C GLU A 36 15.15 1.53 -5.85
N GLY A 37 15.81 0.93 -6.84
CA GLY A 37 15.40 0.97 -8.25
C GLY A 37 14.22 0.04 -8.59
N PRO A 38 13.68 0.13 -9.82
CA PRO A 38 12.47 -0.58 -10.24
C PRO A 38 12.59 -2.11 -10.17
N ASP A 39 13.77 -2.67 -10.44
CA ASP A 39 14.03 -4.10 -10.29
C ASP A 39 13.84 -4.57 -8.85
N ALA A 40 14.44 -3.88 -7.88
CA ALA A 40 14.33 -4.23 -6.46
C ALA A 40 12.90 -4.08 -5.95
N VAL A 41 12.18 -3.05 -6.41
CA VAL A 41 10.77 -2.83 -6.02
C VAL A 41 9.84 -3.88 -6.64
N ALA A 42 10.10 -4.33 -7.87
CA ALA A 42 9.35 -5.43 -8.49
C ALA A 42 9.56 -6.74 -7.72
N ASP A 43 10.82 -7.07 -7.39
CA ASP A 43 11.17 -8.26 -6.62
C ASP A 43 10.52 -8.22 -5.22
N LEU A 44 10.52 -7.07 -4.56
CA LEU A 44 9.81 -6.89 -3.28
C LEU A 44 8.32 -7.20 -3.42
N HIS A 45 7.64 -6.66 -4.42
CA HIS A 45 6.18 -6.83 -4.60
C HIS A 45 5.79 -8.29 -4.87
N MET A 46 6.63 -9.06 -5.57
CA MET A 46 6.42 -10.50 -5.74
C MET A 46 6.56 -11.28 -4.41
N ASN A 47 7.27 -10.73 -3.43
CA ASN A 47 7.64 -11.43 -2.19
C ASN A 47 6.87 -10.99 -0.94
N ILE A 48 5.96 -10.03 -1.02
CA ILE A 48 5.19 -9.55 0.14
C ILE A 48 3.85 -10.27 0.34
N GLY A 49 3.58 -10.64 1.60
CA GLY A 49 2.26 -11.05 2.10
C GLY A 49 1.52 -12.09 1.24
N ALA A 50 0.30 -11.73 0.85
CA ALA A 50 -0.61 -12.62 0.10
C ALA A 50 -0.17 -12.86 -1.35
N ALA A 51 0.63 -11.96 -1.95
CA ALA A 51 1.14 -12.17 -3.31
C ALA A 51 2.09 -13.38 -3.33
N ARG A 52 3.05 -13.41 -2.40
CA ARG A 52 3.97 -14.55 -2.23
C ARG A 52 3.24 -15.86 -1.94
N ALA A 53 2.22 -15.82 -1.08
CA ALA A 53 1.43 -17.02 -0.75
C ALA A 53 0.74 -17.61 -1.99
N ARG A 54 0.07 -16.76 -2.79
CA ARG A 54 -0.62 -17.19 -4.02
C ARG A 54 0.35 -17.68 -5.09
N MET A 55 1.50 -17.03 -5.26
CA MET A 55 2.51 -17.48 -6.22
C MET A 55 3.03 -18.87 -5.84
N ARG A 56 3.34 -19.09 -4.55
CA ARG A 56 3.76 -20.40 -4.05
C ARG A 56 2.70 -21.48 -4.26
N GLU A 57 1.43 -21.20 -3.95
CA GLU A 57 0.34 -22.16 -4.17
C GLU A 57 0.18 -22.53 -5.65
N ALA A 58 0.33 -21.55 -6.55
CA ALA A 58 0.27 -21.79 -7.99
C ALA A 58 1.50 -22.56 -8.53
N GLU A 59 2.69 -22.36 -7.94
CA GLU A 59 3.87 -23.17 -8.22
C GLU A 59 3.68 -24.63 -7.76
N GLU A 60 3.18 -24.83 -6.54
CA GLU A 60 2.88 -26.16 -5.99
C GLU A 60 1.81 -26.88 -6.82
N ALA A 61 0.83 -26.14 -7.35
CA ALA A 61 -0.18 -26.66 -8.26
C ALA A 61 0.32 -26.87 -9.71
N GLY A 62 1.56 -26.45 -10.02
CA GLY A 62 2.14 -26.51 -11.37
C GLY A 62 1.46 -25.59 -12.39
N THR A 63 0.64 -24.65 -11.94
CA THR A 63 -0.08 -23.68 -12.78
C THR A 63 0.70 -22.39 -13.00
N LEU A 64 1.78 -22.18 -12.24
CA LEU A 64 2.71 -21.07 -12.40
C LEU A 64 4.09 -21.57 -12.82
N THR A 65 4.48 -21.25 -14.06
CA THR A 65 5.80 -21.55 -14.61
C THR A 65 6.81 -20.43 -14.31
N GLN A 66 8.10 -20.72 -14.49
CA GLN A 66 9.13 -19.69 -14.38
C GLN A 66 8.92 -18.55 -15.39
N VAL A 67 8.57 -18.88 -16.63
CA VAL A 67 8.32 -17.88 -17.69
C VAL A 67 7.19 -16.92 -17.28
N GLN A 68 6.09 -17.45 -16.73
CA GLN A 68 4.98 -16.62 -16.27
C GLN A 68 5.37 -15.77 -15.05
N ARG A 69 6.24 -16.25 -14.15
CA ARG A 69 6.78 -15.41 -13.08
C ARG A 69 7.63 -14.27 -13.60
N ASP A 70 8.47 -14.55 -14.60
CA ASP A 70 9.35 -13.55 -15.20
C ASP A 70 8.52 -12.50 -15.97
N GLU A 71 7.43 -12.89 -16.63
CA GLU A 71 6.47 -11.97 -17.26
C GLU A 71 5.78 -11.06 -16.23
N VAL A 72 5.35 -11.61 -15.10
CA VAL A 72 4.78 -10.82 -13.99
C VAL A 72 5.82 -9.84 -13.44
N ARG A 73 7.06 -10.29 -13.28
CA ARG A 73 8.17 -9.46 -12.82
C ARG A 73 8.43 -8.30 -13.76
N GLU A 74 8.52 -8.55 -15.06
CA GLU A 74 8.75 -7.49 -16.05
C GLU A 74 7.58 -6.51 -16.11
N GLY A 75 6.33 -6.98 -16.04
CA GLY A 75 5.18 -6.10 -15.96
C GLY A 75 5.22 -5.17 -14.73
N LEU A 76 5.62 -5.68 -13.56
CA LEU A 76 5.82 -4.87 -12.36
C LEU A 76 6.98 -3.88 -12.53
N ARG A 77 8.10 -4.31 -13.12
CA ARG A 77 9.26 -3.46 -13.38
C ARG A 77 8.91 -2.30 -14.32
N GLU A 78 8.21 -2.58 -15.41
CA GLU A 78 7.72 -1.57 -16.36
C GLU A 78 6.75 -0.59 -15.68
N LEU A 79 5.85 -1.10 -14.84
CA LEU A 79 4.94 -0.26 -14.05
C LEU A 79 5.73 0.71 -13.16
N PHE A 80 6.72 0.21 -12.41
CA PHE A 80 7.51 1.03 -11.49
C PHE A 80 8.53 1.95 -12.18
N ALA A 81 8.94 1.64 -13.42
CA ALA A 81 9.78 2.52 -14.22
C ALA A 81 9.16 3.92 -14.40
N ASN A 82 7.82 4.00 -14.47
CA ASN A 82 7.09 5.26 -14.58
C ASN A 82 7.16 6.13 -13.30
N TYR A 83 7.59 5.56 -12.18
CA TYR A 83 7.71 6.23 -10.88
C TYR A 83 9.16 6.48 -10.47
N VAL A 84 10.12 6.29 -11.38
CA VAL A 84 11.54 6.53 -11.10
C VAL A 84 11.80 8.03 -11.01
N GLN A 85 12.35 8.45 -9.88
CA GLN A 85 12.88 9.79 -9.65
C GLN A 85 14.36 9.66 -9.28
N GLY A 86 15.24 10.05 -10.21
CA GLY A 86 16.68 9.81 -10.07
C GLY A 86 17.00 8.31 -10.12
N ALA A 87 17.59 7.77 -9.05
CA ALA A 87 17.96 6.36 -8.97
C ALA A 87 16.94 5.50 -8.20
N GLN A 88 15.81 6.08 -7.79
CA GLN A 88 14.89 5.46 -6.85
C GLN A 88 13.46 5.52 -7.38
N VAL A 89 12.68 4.47 -7.09
CA VAL A 89 11.24 4.50 -7.31
C VAL A 89 10.58 5.31 -6.19
N ARG A 90 9.66 6.20 -6.58
CA ARG A 90 8.90 7.08 -5.70
C ARG A 90 7.43 7.01 -6.10
N VAL A 91 6.71 6.05 -5.50
CA VAL A 91 5.26 5.94 -5.68
C VAL A 91 4.59 6.84 -4.63
N PRO A 92 4.00 7.97 -5.04
CA PRO A 92 3.40 8.89 -4.10
C PRO A 92 2.15 8.28 -3.49
N ALA A 93 1.97 8.50 -2.20
CA ALA A 93 0.76 8.17 -1.48
C ALA A 93 0.41 9.24 -0.45
N GLU A 94 -0.87 9.30 -0.14
CA GLU A 94 -1.40 10.09 0.96
C GLU A 94 -1.78 9.14 2.09
N VAL A 95 -1.15 9.33 3.25
CA VAL A 95 -1.45 8.60 4.47
C VAL A 95 -2.23 9.52 5.38
N HIS A 96 -3.48 9.15 5.68
CA HIS A 96 -4.30 9.83 6.68
C HIS A 96 -4.06 9.19 8.04
N VAL A 97 -3.39 9.92 8.93
CA VAL A 97 -3.17 9.53 10.32
C VAL A 97 -4.31 10.06 11.15
N VAL A 98 -5.06 9.17 11.78
CA VAL A 98 -6.26 9.53 12.54
C VAL A 98 -6.04 9.32 14.03
N ARG A 99 -6.39 10.33 14.83
CA ARG A 99 -6.39 10.27 16.29
C ARG A 99 -7.83 10.18 16.75
N ALA A 100 -8.20 9.03 17.32
CA ALA A 100 -9.55 8.77 17.78
C ALA A 100 -9.56 7.91 19.05
N VAL A 101 -10.63 8.01 19.82
CA VAL A 101 -10.94 7.11 20.93
C VAL A 101 -12.21 6.33 20.64
N THR A 102 -12.25 5.06 21.05
CA THR A 102 -13.49 4.29 21.06
C THR A 102 -14.40 4.88 22.11
N ARG A 103 -15.71 4.90 21.85
CA ARG A 103 -16.70 5.18 22.89
C ARG A 103 -16.75 4.01 23.87
N GLY A 104 -15.79 3.98 24.79
CA GLY A 104 -15.75 3.03 25.90
C GLY A 104 -16.88 3.33 26.89
N GLU A 105 -17.66 2.28 27.16
CA GLU A 105 -18.57 2.10 28.28
C GLU A 105 -18.08 2.82 29.55
N ASN A 106 -18.86 3.79 30.02
CA ASN A 106 -18.83 4.17 31.44
C ASN A 106 -19.52 3.09 32.27
#